data_AF-A0AA36DCE1-F1
#
_entry.id   AF-A0AA36DCE1-F1
#
_cell.length_a   1.000
_cell.length_b   1.000
_cell.length_c   1.000
_cell.angle_alpha   90.00
_cell.angle_beta   90.00
_cell.angle_gamma   90.00
#
_symmetry.space_group_name_H-M   'P 1'
#
loop_
_entity.id
_entity.type
_entity.pdbx_description
1 polymer ?
#
loop_
_entity_poly.entity_id
_entity_poly.type
_entity_poly.pdbx_seq_one_letter_code
_entity_poly.pdbx_strand_id
1 'polypeptide(L)'
;MAKPIHGGPPPGWSGDRPMEAVQQALEALEKRMGEVVAELGQIDFVMALFDEVFQELLVTQPPESGLYTPFALHFLRERIKRIEDALENMVRMHRNVHGSVSKIGKEINRHFIPSTKGLIRNEKDLEADPKCARNVQNLIVNYLMGTGNVEIAEMYVKECNLHGRLDEYQSFKQHLTSVMESFRNRNSVPAANFLQKHYPDEKRLIFELIRVQVIRLIKEGRKLEAVRLSQRLPGLGADGELAEIMGVIMLNPDDDKFKDCLSPVVWDRLERRLSEVIFKSRVNLPGIISMGVRALPQLLHVKVIMSMRQEQIFSSDELPIEIPIKERMHSTFTCPILRCQATEKNPPHRLSCGHVISLEALERLAANARQYRFKCPYCPIESAKSEAARVYF
;
A
#
# COMPACT_ATOMS: atom_id res chain seq x y z
N MET A 1 28.66 27.07 15.95
CA MET A 1 28.30 27.39 14.54
C MET A 1 28.82 26.26 13.65
N ALA A 2 27.97 25.27 13.37
CA ALA A 2 28.30 24.17 12.46
C ALA A 2 27.52 24.38 11.16
N LYS A 3 28.22 24.39 10.02
CA LYS A 3 27.63 24.59 8.69
C LYS A 3 26.71 23.40 8.32
N PRO A 4 25.54 23.64 7.70
CA PRO A 4 24.70 22.58 7.18
C PRO A 4 25.36 21.98 5.93
N ILE A 5 25.52 20.66 5.92
CA ILE A 5 25.97 19.90 4.76
C ILE A 5 24.77 19.75 3.83
N HIS A 6 24.69 20.59 2.81
CA HIS A 6 23.75 20.42 1.71
C HIS A 6 24.22 19.27 0.81
N GLY A 7 23.84 18.04 1.17
CA GLY A 7 23.90 16.89 0.27
C GLY A 7 22.67 16.86 -0.60
N GLY A 8 22.74 17.44 -1.80
CA GLY A 8 21.76 17.16 -2.85
C GLY A 8 21.74 15.65 -3.17
N PRO A 9 20.62 15.11 -3.68
CA PRO A 9 20.55 13.70 -4.06
C PRO A 9 21.63 13.41 -5.12
N PRO A 10 22.30 12.25 -5.06
CA PRO A 10 23.30 11.89 -6.05
C PRO A 10 22.68 11.87 -7.46
N PRO A 11 23.40 12.35 -8.48
CA PRO A 11 22.87 12.42 -9.84
C PRO A 11 22.62 11.00 -10.36
N GLY A 12 21.35 10.67 -10.63
CA GLY A 12 20.94 9.41 -11.24
C GLY A 12 19.72 8.73 -10.64
N TRP A 13 19.14 9.19 -9.53
CA TRP A 13 17.92 8.55 -9.00
C TRP A 13 16.65 9.00 -9.76
N SER A 14 16.43 8.44 -10.95
CA SER A 14 15.13 8.43 -11.63
C SER A 14 14.27 7.29 -11.06
N GLY A 15 12.99 7.58 -10.81
CA GLY A 15 12.04 6.73 -10.09
C GLY A 15 11.64 5.40 -10.75
N ASP A 16 12.21 5.05 -11.90
CA ASP A 16 11.86 3.86 -12.70
C ASP A 16 12.81 2.66 -12.50
N ARG A 17 13.95 2.85 -11.81
CA ARG A 17 14.97 1.80 -11.59
C ARG A 17 14.61 0.62 -10.65
N PRO A 18 13.61 0.68 -9.74
CA PRO A 18 13.35 -0.45 -8.83
C PRO A 18 12.94 -1.72 -9.57
N MET A 19 12.13 -1.59 -10.64
CA MET A 19 11.66 -2.74 -11.42
C MET A 19 12.78 -3.33 -12.28
N GLU A 20 13.64 -2.50 -12.88
CA GLU A 20 14.79 -2.98 -13.66
C GLU A 20 15.78 -3.80 -12.83
N ALA A 21 16.08 -3.38 -11.60
CA ALA A 21 16.98 -4.11 -10.71
C ALA A 21 16.39 -5.45 -10.25
N VAL A 22 15.08 -5.48 -9.97
CA VAL A 22 14.36 -6.73 -9.63
C VAL A 22 14.32 -7.65 -10.85
N GLN A 23 14.07 -7.11 -12.04
CA GLN A 23 14.01 -7.88 -13.28
C GLN A 23 15.38 -8.47 -13.65
N GLN A 24 16.47 -7.71 -13.50
CA GLN A 24 17.83 -8.22 -13.65
C GLN A 24 18.16 -9.34 -12.65
N ALA A 25 17.68 -9.23 -11.41
CA ALA A 25 17.87 -10.27 -10.41
C ALA A 25 17.07 -11.55 -10.74
N LEU A 26 15.85 -11.42 -11.25
CA LEU A 26 15.03 -12.53 -11.72
C LEU A 26 15.64 -13.21 -12.95
N GLU A 27 16.07 -12.45 -13.95
CA GLU A 27 16.75 -12.98 -15.15
C GLU A 27 18.04 -13.73 -14.78
N ALA A 28 18.82 -13.22 -13.82
CA ALA A 28 20.02 -13.90 -13.33
C ALA A 28 19.70 -15.22 -12.61
N LEU A 29 18.59 -15.28 -11.88
CA LEU A 29 18.11 -16.50 -11.21
C LEU A 29 17.58 -17.51 -12.23
N GLU A 30 16.75 -17.08 -13.18
CA GLU A 30 16.20 -17.91 -14.25
C GLU A 30 17.31 -18.56 -15.07
N LYS A 31 18.33 -17.78 -15.45
CA LYS A 31 19.51 -18.31 -16.16
C LYS A 31 20.19 -19.43 -15.37
N ARG A 32 20.42 -19.22 -14.07
CA ARG A 32 21.08 -20.22 -13.20
C ARG A 32 20.20 -21.44 -12.91
N MET A 33 18.89 -21.26 -12.82
CA MET A 33 17.95 -22.38 -12.72
C MET A 33 17.94 -23.21 -14.02
N GLY A 34 17.99 -22.56 -15.18
CA GLY A 34 18.11 -23.24 -16.47
C GLY A 34 19.36 -24.12 -16.58
N GLU A 35 20.50 -23.67 -16.05
CA GLU A 35 21.74 -24.46 -15.99
C GLU A 35 21.55 -25.74 -15.16
N VAL A 36 20.86 -25.67 -14.00
CA VAL A 36 20.57 -26.84 -13.16
C VAL A 36 19.57 -27.79 -13.82
N VAL A 37 18.53 -27.26 -14.48
CA VAL A 37 17.53 -28.07 -15.19
C VAL A 37 18.17 -28.83 -16.36
N ALA A 38 19.06 -28.18 -17.12
CA ALA A 38 19.80 -28.82 -18.21
C ALA A 38 20.71 -29.95 -17.71
N GLU A 39 21.32 -29.80 -16.53
CA GLU A 39 22.14 -30.85 -15.90
C GLU A 39 21.30 -32.06 -15.44
N LEU A 40 20.04 -31.85 -15.04
CA LEU A 40 19.11 -32.91 -14.60
C LEU A 40 18.46 -33.67 -15.77
N GLY A 41 18.30 -33.04 -16.94
CA GLY A 41 17.71 -33.66 -18.14
C GLY A 41 18.52 -34.80 -18.76
N GLN A 42 19.74 -35.07 -18.29
CA GLN A 42 20.55 -36.21 -18.75
C GLN A 42 20.10 -37.56 -18.18
N ILE A 43 19.27 -37.56 -17.13
CA ILE A 43 18.71 -38.79 -16.56
C ILE A 43 17.83 -39.49 -17.60
N ASP A 44 17.00 -38.74 -18.33
CA ASP A 44 16.12 -39.30 -19.36
C ASP A 44 16.91 -39.91 -20.52
N PHE A 45 18.05 -39.31 -20.88
CA PHE A 45 18.95 -39.84 -21.91
C PHE A 45 19.60 -41.16 -21.48
N VAL A 46 20.06 -41.27 -20.23
CA VAL A 46 20.63 -42.52 -19.70
C VAL A 46 19.57 -43.61 -19.61
N MET A 47 18.35 -43.26 -19.16
CA MET A 47 17.23 -44.20 -19.12
C MET A 47 16.87 -44.72 -20.51
N ALA A 48 16.86 -43.86 -21.54
CA ALA A 48 16.64 -44.29 -22.92
C ALA A 48 17.73 -45.26 -23.44
N LEU A 49 19.00 -45.03 -23.06
CA LEU A 49 20.09 -45.96 -23.41
C LEU A 49 19.93 -47.32 -22.71
N PHE A 50 19.46 -47.35 -21.46
CA PHE A 50 19.14 -48.58 -20.76
C PHE A 50 17.97 -49.33 -21.43
N ASP A 51 16.93 -48.60 -21.85
CA ASP A 51 15.79 -49.17 -22.56
C ASP A 51 16.20 -49.76 -23.91
N GLU A 52 17.10 -49.11 -24.66
CA GLU A 52 17.65 -49.67 -25.91
C GLU A 52 18.39 -50.99 -25.68
N VAL A 53 19.22 -51.08 -24.63
CA VAL A 53 19.93 -52.32 -24.27
C VAL A 53 18.95 -53.40 -23.83
N PHE A 54 17.92 -53.03 -23.07
CA PHE A 54 16.90 -53.96 -22.60
C PHE A 54 16.06 -54.52 -23.75
N GLN A 55 15.67 -53.67 -24.71
CA GLN A 55 14.95 -54.09 -25.92
C GLN A 55 15.79 -55.03 -26.77
N GLU A 56 17.08 -54.73 -26.97
CA GLU A 56 17.96 -55.61 -27.75
C GLU A 56 18.09 -56.99 -27.09
N LEU A 57 18.26 -57.05 -25.77
CA LEU A 57 18.31 -58.30 -24.99
C LEU A 57 17.00 -59.10 -25.04
N LEU A 58 15.84 -58.43 -25.16
CA LEU A 58 14.55 -59.09 -25.32
C LEU A 58 14.28 -59.59 -26.75
N VAL A 59 14.76 -58.86 -27.76
CA VAL A 59 14.58 -59.18 -29.18
C VAL A 59 15.52 -60.31 -29.61
N THR A 60 16.77 -60.33 -29.14
CA THR A 60 17.66 -61.49 -29.32
C THR A 60 17.31 -62.57 -28.29
N GLN A 61 16.39 -63.48 -28.62
CA GLN A 61 16.25 -64.69 -27.80
C GLN A 61 17.60 -65.42 -27.72
N PRO A 62 17.98 -65.96 -26.54
CA PRO A 62 19.22 -66.72 -26.43
C PRO A 62 19.13 -67.89 -27.42
N PRO A 63 20.13 -68.09 -28.29
CA PRO A 63 20.15 -69.26 -29.15
C PRO A 63 20.15 -70.53 -28.28
N GLU A 64 19.61 -71.64 -28.78
CA GLU A 64 19.54 -72.92 -28.04
C GLU A 64 20.90 -73.40 -27.48
N SER A 65 22.01 -72.86 -28.02
CA SER A 65 23.40 -73.06 -27.58
C SER A 65 23.85 -72.18 -26.40
N GLY A 66 23.03 -71.23 -25.94
CA GLY A 66 23.33 -70.32 -24.83
C GLY A 66 24.39 -69.25 -25.12
N LEU A 67 24.88 -69.14 -26.37
CA LEU A 67 26.00 -68.27 -26.74
C LEU A 67 25.58 -67.21 -27.76
N TYR A 68 25.63 -65.94 -27.37
CA TYR A 68 25.39 -64.80 -28.27
C TYR A 68 26.41 -64.75 -29.42
N THR A 69 25.98 -64.25 -30.57
CA THR A 69 26.89 -64.06 -31.71
C THR A 69 27.98 -63.04 -31.36
N PRO A 70 29.20 -63.15 -31.93
CA PRO A 70 30.26 -62.17 -31.72
C PRO A 70 29.84 -60.72 -32.06
N PHE A 71 28.93 -60.55 -33.02
CA PHE A 71 28.37 -59.25 -33.39
C PHE A 71 27.45 -58.69 -32.29
N ALA A 72 26.54 -59.50 -31.75
CA ALA A 72 25.67 -59.10 -30.64
C ALA A 72 26.48 -58.77 -29.37
N LEU A 73 27.51 -59.56 -29.07
CA LEU A 73 28.43 -59.28 -27.95
C LEU A 73 29.22 -57.98 -28.14
N HIS A 74 29.66 -57.69 -29.36
CA HIS A 74 30.34 -56.44 -29.67
C HIS A 74 29.41 -55.24 -29.52
N PHE A 75 28.19 -55.33 -30.06
CA PHE A 75 27.18 -54.29 -29.96
C PHE A 75 26.79 -54.00 -28.50
N LEU A 76 26.53 -55.03 -27.69
CA LEU A 76 26.23 -54.87 -26.27
C LEU A 76 27.39 -54.22 -25.50
N ARG A 77 28.63 -54.63 -25.77
CA ARG A 77 29.81 -54.01 -25.14
C ARG A 77 29.96 -52.53 -25.51
N GLU A 78 29.72 -52.16 -26.77
CA GLU A 78 29.75 -50.77 -27.19
C GLU A 78 28.67 -49.95 -26.48
N ARG A 79 27.46 -50.49 -26.33
CA ARG A 79 26.34 -49.82 -25.67
C ARG A 79 26.53 -49.67 -24.16
N ILE A 80 27.02 -50.72 -23.49
CA ILE A 80 27.39 -50.67 -22.07
C ILE A 80 28.45 -49.59 -21.85
N LYS A 81 29.47 -49.52 -22.71
CA LYS A 81 30.50 -48.48 -22.64
C LYS A 81 29.92 -47.07 -22.78
N ARG A 82 28.96 -46.87 -23.70
CA ARG A 82 28.26 -45.57 -23.82
C ARG A 82 27.45 -45.23 -22.57
N ILE A 83 26.86 -46.21 -21.89
CA ILE A 83 26.15 -46.02 -20.62
C ILE A 83 27.14 -45.65 -19.51
N GLU A 84 28.27 -46.34 -19.42
CA GLU A 84 29.36 -46.02 -18.47
C GLU A 84 29.86 -44.58 -18.67
N ASP A 85 30.17 -44.20 -19.92
CA ASP A 85 30.60 -42.84 -20.27
C ASP A 85 29.53 -41.79 -19.93
N ALA A 86 28.25 -42.11 -20.13
CA ALA A 86 27.14 -41.21 -19.80
C ALA A 86 26.95 -41.07 -18.27
N LEU A 87 27.06 -42.16 -17.51
CA LEU A 87 27.00 -42.17 -16.06
C LEU A 87 28.17 -41.39 -15.43
N GLU A 88 29.39 -41.55 -15.94
CA GLU A 88 30.55 -40.77 -15.49
C GLU A 88 30.37 -39.28 -15.74
N ASN A 89 29.85 -38.90 -16.92
CA ASN A 89 29.50 -37.52 -17.23
C ASN A 89 28.41 -36.99 -16.29
N MET A 90 27.37 -37.78 -15.99
CA MET A 90 26.30 -37.40 -15.07
C MET A 90 26.81 -37.19 -13.64
N VAL A 91 27.69 -38.05 -13.13
CA VAL A 91 28.34 -37.89 -11.82
C VAL A 91 29.18 -36.61 -11.78
N ARG A 92 29.92 -36.29 -12.86
CA ARG A 92 30.70 -35.05 -12.97
C ARG A 92 29.78 -33.82 -12.94
N MET A 93 28.66 -33.85 -13.65
CA MET A 93 27.68 -32.75 -13.67
C MET A 93 26.97 -32.59 -12.32
N HIS A 94 26.57 -33.68 -11.65
CA HIS A 94 25.95 -33.61 -10.33
C HIS A 94 26.84 -32.92 -9.28
N ARG A 95 28.18 -33.07 -9.37
CA ARG A 95 29.10 -32.32 -8.52
C ARG A 95 29.06 -30.80 -8.79
N ASN A 96 28.80 -30.40 -10.02
CA ASN A 96 28.65 -28.99 -10.40
C ASN A 96 27.30 -28.41 -9.94
N VAL A 97 26.22 -29.20 -9.94
CA VAL A 97 24.89 -28.79 -9.43
C VAL A 97 24.97 -28.21 -8.02
N HIS A 98 25.72 -28.85 -7.10
CA HIS A 98 25.91 -28.31 -5.75
C HIS A 98 26.53 -26.90 -5.75
N GLY A 99 27.50 -26.66 -6.65
CA GLY A 99 28.11 -25.35 -6.85
C GLY A 99 27.11 -24.34 -7.41
N SER A 100 26.31 -24.73 -8.39
CA SER A 100 25.26 -23.89 -9.00
C SER A 100 24.15 -23.53 -8.01
N VAL A 101 23.66 -24.49 -7.22
CA VAL A 101 22.67 -24.28 -6.14
C VAL A 101 23.24 -23.36 -5.05
N SER A 102 24.49 -23.55 -4.66
CA SER A 102 25.16 -22.64 -3.70
C SER A 102 25.26 -21.21 -4.24
N LYS A 103 25.60 -21.04 -5.53
CA LYS A 103 25.62 -19.73 -6.20
C LYS A 103 24.23 -19.09 -6.26
N ILE A 104 23.17 -19.86 -6.51
CA ILE A 104 21.77 -19.38 -6.44
C ILE A 104 21.49 -18.82 -5.04
N GLY A 105 21.82 -19.59 -3.98
CA GLY A 105 21.68 -19.13 -2.60
C GLY A 105 22.44 -17.83 -2.31
N LYS A 106 23.65 -17.67 -2.86
CA LYS A 106 24.43 -16.42 -2.75
C LYS A 106 23.77 -15.25 -3.48
N GLU A 107 23.20 -15.47 -4.66
CA GLU A 107 22.52 -14.42 -5.42
C GLU A 107 21.22 -13.98 -4.74
N ILE A 108 20.49 -14.92 -4.14
CA ILE A 108 19.32 -14.63 -3.29
C ILE A 108 19.76 -13.77 -2.11
N ASN A 109 20.76 -14.19 -1.35
CA ASN A 109 21.26 -13.43 -0.19
C ASN A 109 21.83 -12.05 -0.56
N ARG A 110 22.30 -11.88 -1.80
CA ARG A 110 22.84 -10.62 -2.30
C ARG A 110 21.75 -9.59 -2.61
N HIS A 111 20.62 -10.04 -3.17
CA HIS A 111 19.56 -9.16 -3.64
C HIS A 111 18.35 -9.08 -2.71
N PHE A 112 18.12 -10.12 -1.91
CA PHE A 112 16.99 -10.22 -0.99
C PHE A 112 17.47 -10.08 0.44
N ILE A 113 16.81 -9.17 1.15
CA ILE A 113 17.19 -8.82 2.52
C ILE A 113 16.41 -9.72 3.47
N PRO A 114 17.09 -10.58 4.25
CA PRO A 114 16.42 -11.60 5.05
C PRO A 114 15.67 -11.03 6.26
N SER A 115 16.00 -9.80 6.70
CA SER A 115 15.33 -9.16 7.82
C SER A 115 15.48 -7.64 7.82
N THR A 116 14.35 -6.96 8.00
CA THR A 116 14.26 -5.51 8.22
C THR A 116 14.35 -5.13 9.71
N LYS A 117 14.61 -6.10 10.60
CA LYS A 117 14.65 -5.86 12.06
C LYS A 117 15.72 -4.85 12.45
N GLY A 118 15.42 -4.01 13.45
CA GLY A 118 16.35 -3.02 13.97
C GLY A 118 16.62 -1.85 13.02
N LEU A 119 15.77 -1.64 12.02
CA LEU A 119 15.77 -0.44 11.18
C LEU A 119 15.04 0.74 11.81
N ILE A 120 14.30 0.53 12.89
CA ILE A 120 13.63 1.55 13.70
C ILE A 120 13.67 1.15 15.17
N ARG A 121 13.79 2.12 16.08
CA ARG A 121 13.84 1.87 17.53
C ARG A 121 12.54 1.29 18.09
N ASN A 122 11.41 1.83 17.66
CA ASN A 122 10.07 1.42 18.11
C ASN A 122 9.44 0.45 17.11
N GLU A 123 10.15 -0.63 16.81
CA GLU A 123 9.66 -1.68 15.93
C GLU A 123 8.42 -2.33 16.56
N LYS A 124 7.31 -2.30 15.84
CA LYS A 124 6.06 -2.93 16.24
C LYS A 124 5.94 -4.25 15.50
N ASP A 125 5.60 -5.30 16.23
CA ASP A 125 5.26 -6.58 15.61
C ASP A 125 3.88 -6.45 14.94
N LEU A 126 3.85 -6.36 13.62
CA LEU A 126 2.61 -6.14 12.88
C LEU A 126 1.73 -7.40 12.79
N GLU A 127 2.31 -8.58 13.07
CA GLU A 127 1.63 -9.86 12.90
C GLU A 127 1.28 -10.49 14.25
N ALA A 128 2.21 -10.52 15.20
CA ALA A 128 2.01 -11.17 16.48
C ALA A 128 1.26 -10.31 17.50
N ASP A 129 1.39 -8.97 17.47
CA ASP A 129 0.62 -8.09 18.35
C ASP A 129 -0.83 -7.98 17.85
N PRO A 130 -1.84 -8.45 18.60
CA PRO A 130 -3.24 -8.40 18.18
C PRO A 130 -3.72 -7.00 17.86
N LYS A 131 -3.18 -5.97 18.54
CA LYS A 131 -3.57 -4.57 18.29
C LYS A 131 -3.02 -4.08 16.96
N CYS A 132 -1.74 -4.34 16.68
CA CYS A 132 -1.12 -3.96 15.41
C CYS A 132 -1.71 -4.76 14.24
N ALA A 133 -1.88 -6.07 14.39
CA ALA A 133 -2.52 -6.92 13.38
C ALA A 133 -3.92 -6.39 13.03
N ARG A 134 -4.74 -6.06 14.04
CA ARG A 134 -6.07 -5.48 13.82
C ARG A 134 -6.02 -4.14 13.09
N ASN A 135 -5.03 -3.29 13.38
CA ASN A 135 -4.86 -2.02 12.67
C ASN A 135 -4.50 -2.24 11.19
N VAL A 136 -3.60 -3.19 10.90
CA VAL A 136 -3.22 -3.55 9.52
C VAL A 136 -4.43 -4.11 8.78
N GLN A 137 -5.17 -5.02 9.38
CA GLN A 137 -6.39 -5.58 8.79
C GLN A 137 -7.42 -4.47 8.50
N ASN A 138 -7.61 -3.52 9.41
CA ASN A 138 -8.49 -2.37 9.19
C ASN A 138 -7.99 -1.46 8.05
N LEU A 139 -6.67 -1.27 7.90
CA LEU A 139 -6.11 -0.53 6.76
C LEU A 139 -6.41 -1.23 5.43
N ILE A 140 -6.32 -2.56 5.40
CA ILE A 140 -6.66 -3.37 4.22
C ILE A 140 -8.14 -3.24 3.89
N VAL A 141 -9.03 -3.38 4.88
CA VAL A 141 -10.48 -3.19 4.68
C VAL A 141 -10.77 -1.79 4.14
N ASN A 142 -10.19 -0.75 4.73
CA ASN A 142 -10.34 0.64 4.27
C ASN A 142 -9.90 0.82 2.82
N TYR A 143 -8.80 0.20 2.43
CA TYR A 143 -8.31 0.23 1.06
C TYR A 143 -9.26 -0.47 0.09
N LEU A 144 -9.72 -1.69 0.43
CA LEU A 144 -10.63 -2.45 -0.42
C LEU A 144 -11.97 -1.75 -0.59
N MET A 145 -12.54 -1.21 0.50
CA MET A 145 -13.77 -0.43 0.44
C MET A 145 -13.57 0.86 -0.38
N GLY A 146 -12.48 1.60 -0.11
CA GLY A 146 -12.17 2.86 -0.80
C GLY A 146 -11.88 2.72 -2.30
N THR A 147 -11.38 1.56 -2.73
CA THR A 147 -11.14 1.22 -4.15
C THR A 147 -12.33 0.57 -4.84
N GLY A 148 -13.44 0.35 -4.13
CA GLY A 148 -14.66 -0.26 -4.66
C GLY A 148 -14.64 -1.79 -4.73
N ASN A 149 -13.62 -2.44 -4.18
CA ASN A 149 -13.49 -3.90 -4.05
C ASN A 149 -14.29 -4.44 -2.84
N VAL A 150 -15.58 -4.13 -2.80
CA VAL A 150 -16.46 -4.38 -1.65
C VAL A 150 -16.61 -5.87 -1.34
N GLU A 151 -16.79 -6.71 -2.36
CA GLU A 151 -17.00 -8.14 -2.18
C GLU A 151 -15.78 -8.81 -1.52
N ILE A 152 -14.58 -8.40 -1.96
CA ILE A 152 -13.31 -8.86 -1.38
C ILE A 152 -13.19 -8.37 0.08
N ALA A 153 -13.60 -7.12 0.36
CA ALA A 153 -13.60 -6.60 1.72
C ALA A 153 -14.54 -7.38 2.65
N GLU A 154 -15.74 -7.74 2.18
CA GLU A 154 -16.71 -8.54 2.94
C GLU A 154 -16.18 -9.94 3.24
N MET A 155 -15.53 -10.57 2.26
CA MET A 155 -14.88 -11.87 2.43
C MET A 155 -13.73 -11.77 3.45
N TYR A 156 -12.85 -10.79 3.29
CA TYR A 156 -11.71 -10.55 4.18
C TYR A 156 -12.14 -10.30 5.63
N VAL A 157 -13.22 -9.53 5.84
CA VAL A 157 -13.78 -9.27 7.18
C VAL A 157 -14.29 -10.55 7.83
N LYS A 158 -14.90 -11.46 7.07
CA LYS A 158 -15.35 -12.77 7.57
C LYS A 158 -14.16 -13.66 7.95
N GLU A 159 -13.16 -13.76 7.07
CA GLU A 159 -11.97 -14.58 7.30
C GLU A 159 -11.14 -14.09 8.49
N CYS A 160 -11.03 -12.76 8.67
CA CYS A 160 -10.29 -12.15 9.78
C CYS A 160 -11.12 -12.01 11.08
N ASN A 161 -12.38 -12.49 11.12
CA ASN A 161 -13.30 -12.33 12.25
C ASN A 161 -13.46 -10.87 12.74
N LEU A 162 -13.50 -9.91 11.81
CA LEU A 162 -13.67 -8.48 12.11
C LEU A 162 -15.15 -8.10 12.28
N HIS A 163 -15.84 -8.77 13.19
CA HIS A 163 -17.26 -8.53 13.48
C HIS A 163 -17.53 -7.05 13.77
N GLY A 164 -18.65 -6.53 13.26
CA GLY A 164 -19.04 -5.13 13.47
C GLY A 164 -18.41 -4.13 12.50
N ARG A 165 -17.35 -4.51 11.78
CA ARG A 165 -16.57 -3.54 10.99
C ARG A 165 -17.36 -2.92 9.85
N LEU A 166 -18.28 -3.68 9.25
CA LEU A 166 -19.07 -3.28 8.08
C LEU A 166 -20.56 -3.08 8.40
N ASP A 167 -21.00 -3.10 9.66
CA ASP A 167 -22.43 -3.06 10.01
C ASP A 167 -23.12 -1.78 9.50
N GLU A 168 -22.47 -0.62 9.70
CA GLU A 168 -22.98 0.67 9.18
C GLU A 168 -23.08 0.65 7.65
N TYR A 169 -22.08 0.08 6.97
CA TYR A 169 -22.12 -0.10 5.52
C TYR A 169 -23.25 -1.04 5.08
N GLN A 170 -23.41 -2.19 5.75
CA GLN A 170 -24.44 -3.18 5.44
C GLN A 170 -25.85 -2.57 5.54
N SER A 171 -26.08 -1.69 6.50
CA SER A 171 -27.37 -1.00 6.68
C SER A 171 -27.79 -0.14 5.48
N PHE A 172 -26.84 0.36 4.69
CA PHE A 172 -27.10 1.20 3.51
C PHE A 172 -26.63 0.55 2.19
N LYS A 173 -26.15 -0.69 2.21
CA LYS A 173 -25.51 -1.38 1.07
C LYS A 173 -26.33 -1.28 -0.21
N GLN A 174 -27.61 -1.63 -0.17
CA GLN A 174 -28.49 -1.59 -1.35
C GLN A 174 -28.62 -0.17 -1.94
N HIS A 175 -28.78 0.84 -1.08
CA HIS A 175 -28.88 2.23 -1.50
C HIS A 175 -27.54 2.72 -2.08
N LEU A 176 -26.42 2.38 -1.43
CA LEU A 176 -25.08 2.73 -1.89
C LEU A 176 -24.75 2.09 -3.24
N THR A 177 -25.13 0.84 -3.48
CA THR A 177 -24.94 0.19 -4.78
C THR A 177 -25.65 0.97 -5.88
N SER A 178 -26.90 1.36 -5.67
CA SER A 178 -27.67 2.18 -6.63
C SER A 178 -27.07 3.57 -6.85
N VAL A 179 -26.58 4.21 -5.77
CA VAL A 179 -25.89 5.51 -5.85
C VAL A 179 -24.61 5.42 -6.67
N MET A 180 -23.78 4.40 -6.41
CA MET A 180 -22.50 4.21 -7.11
C MET A 180 -22.72 3.80 -8.58
N GLU A 181 -23.73 2.98 -8.86
CA GLU A 181 -24.12 2.65 -10.24
C GLU A 181 -24.55 3.89 -11.02
N SER A 182 -25.39 4.74 -10.41
CA SER A 182 -25.76 6.03 -10.99
C SER A 182 -24.55 6.92 -11.24
N PHE A 183 -23.61 6.96 -10.30
CA PHE A 183 -22.38 7.74 -10.41
C PHE A 183 -21.49 7.25 -11.56
N ARG A 184 -21.33 5.94 -11.72
CA ARG A 184 -20.61 5.31 -12.86
C ARG A 184 -21.25 5.65 -14.19
N ASN A 185 -22.58 5.74 -14.24
CA ASN A 185 -23.36 6.24 -15.38
C ASN A 185 -23.32 7.78 -15.54
N ARG A 186 -22.33 8.43 -14.92
CA ARG A 186 -22.08 9.87 -14.94
C ARG A 186 -23.21 10.71 -14.35
N ASN A 187 -24.08 10.12 -13.52
CA ASN A 187 -25.15 10.83 -12.82
C ASN A 187 -24.76 11.00 -11.34
N SER A 188 -24.28 12.18 -10.98
CA SER A 188 -23.83 12.49 -9.62
C SER A 188 -24.93 12.95 -8.66
N VAL A 189 -26.17 13.13 -9.14
CA VAL A 189 -27.29 13.64 -8.31
C VAL A 189 -27.63 12.69 -7.15
N PRO A 190 -27.76 11.35 -7.36
CA PRO A 190 -28.04 10.43 -6.27
C PRO A 190 -26.96 10.46 -5.19
N ALA A 191 -25.69 10.58 -5.58
CA ALA A 191 -24.57 10.72 -4.65
C ALA A 191 -24.65 12.02 -3.84
N ALA A 192 -24.96 13.15 -4.48
CA ALA A 192 -25.15 14.42 -3.79
C ALA A 192 -26.34 14.37 -2.80
N ASN A 193 -27.46 13.74 -3.17
CA ASN A 193 -28.61 13.55 -2.30
C ASN A 193 -28.27 12.67 -1.09
N PHE A 194 -27.53 11.58 -1.32
CA PHE A 194 -27.06 10.69 -0.27
C PHE A 194 -26.20 11.46 0.75
N LEU A 195 -25.21 12.22 0.26
CA LEU A 195 -24.35 13.04 1.12
C LEU A 195 -25.14 14.13 1.86
N GLN A 196 -26.06 14.82 1.20
CA GLN A 196 -26.86 15.86 1.85
C GLN A 196 -27.71 15.31 3.01
N LYS A 197 -28.16 14.05 2.91
CA LYS A 197 -28.96 13.39 3.95
C LYS A 197 -28.11 12.83 5.09
N HIS A 198 -26.98 12.19 4.78
CA HIS A 198 -26.20 11.42 5.75
C HIS A 198 -24.92 12.13 6.24
N TYR A 199 -24.38 13.06 5.44
CA TYR A 199 -23.13 13.78 5.68
C TYR A 199 -23.26 15.27 5.28
N PRO A 200 -24.19 16.03 5.91
CA PRO A 200 -24.50 17.41 5.50
C PRO A 200 -23.31 18.38 5.66
N ASP A 201 -22.32 18.02 6.47
CA ASP A 201 -21.11 18.82 6.69
C ASP A 201 -20.15 18.79 5.48
N GLU A 202 -20.28 17.81 4.58
CA GLU A 202 -19.46 17.65 3.36
C GLU A 202 -19.90 18.61 2.23
N LYS A 203 -20.12 19.88 2.59
CA LYS A 203 -20.64 20.93 1.71
C LYS A 203 -19.85 21.08 0.41
N ARG A 204 -18.52 20.98 0.50
CA ARG A 204 -17.63 21.09 -0.67
C ARG A 204 -17.80 19.93 -1.65
N LEU A 205 -17.89 18.70 -1.15
CA LEU A 205 -18.08 17.54 -2.01
C LEU A 205 -19.49 17.55 -2.63
N ILE A 206 -20.51 17.89 -1.85
CA ILE A 206 -21.89 18.09 -2.33
C ILE A 206 -21.90 19.13 -3.45
N PHE A 207 -21.21 20.27 -3.27
CA PHE A 207 -21.10 21.30 -4.29
C PHE A 207 -20.44 20.78 -5.57
N GLU A 208 -19.31 20.08 -5.46
CA GLU A 208 -18.59 19.56 -6.64
C GLU A 208 -19.40 18.52 -7.42
N LEU A 209 -20.13 17.65 -6.72
CA LEU A 209 -21.03 16.67 -7.34
C LEU A 209 -22.17 17.35 -8.12
N ILE A 210 -22.81 18.35 -7.52
CA ILE A 210 -23.90 19.10 -8.18
C ILE A 210 -23.33 19.92 -9.34
N ARG A 211 -22.18 20.59 -9.16
CA ARG A 211 -21.49 21.37 -10.19
C ARG A 211 -21.22 20.54 -11.44
N VAL A 212 -20.64 19.35 -11.29
CA VAL A 212 -20.33 18.47 -12.43
C VAL A 212 -21.59 18.09 -13.21
N GLN A 213 -22.70 17.83 -12.51
CA GLN A 213 -23.97 17.51 -13.16
C GLN A 213 -24.57 18.72 -13.88
N VAL A 214 -24.52 19.91 -13.26
CA VAL A 214 -25.01 21.15 -13.87
C VAL A 214 -24.26 21.42 -15.17
N ILE A 215 -22.92 21.33 -15.16
CA ILE A 215 -22.08 21.52 -16.35
C ILE A 215 -22.42 20.50 -17.43
N ARG A 216 -22.63 19.23 -17.06
CA ARG A 216 -23.06 18.18 -17.99
C ARG A 216 -24.41 18.51 -18.65
N LEU A 217 -25.42 18.90 -17.86
CA LEU A 217 -26.75 19.27 -18.37
C LEU A 217 -26.69 20.47 -19.31
N ILE A 218 -25.81 21.44 -19.06
CA ILE A 218 -25.59 22.59 -19.96
C ILE A 218 -25.04 22.11 -21.31
N LYS A 219 -24.00 21.25 -21.31
CA LYS A 219 -23.43 20.69 -22.55
C LYS A 219 -24.40 19.81 -23.32
N GLU A 220 -25.32 19.12 -22.64
CA GLU A 220 -26.41 18.35 -23.26
C GLU A 220 -27.56 19.25 -23.78
N GLY A 221 -27.48 20.57 -23.63
CA GLY A 221 -28.53 21.51 -24.05
C GLY A 221 -29.75 21.58 -23.11
N ARG A 222 -29.71 20.89 -21.97
CA ARG A 222 -30.81 20.78 -20.99
C ARG A 222 -30.79 21.93 -19.97
N LYS A 223 -30.86 23.17 -20.47
CA LYS A 223 -30.70 24.40 -19.66
C LYS A 223 -31.70 24.52 -18.51
N LEU A 224 -32.98 24.20 -18.73
CA LEU A 224 -34.02 24.29 -17.68
C LEU A 224 -33.76 23.33 -16.51
N GLU A 225 -33.15 22.19 -16.76
CA GLU A 225 -32.77 21.23 -15.71
C GLU A 225 -31.50 21.68 -14.99
N ALA A 226 -30.54 22.24 -15.74
CA ALA A 226 -29.34 22.84 -15.16
C ALA A 226 -29.69 23.98 -14.17
N VAL A 227 -30.62 24.87 -14.54
CA VAL A 227 -31.11 25.95 -13.67
C VAL A 227 -31.79 25.41 -12.42
N ARG A 228 -32.68 24.41 -12.57
CA ARG A 228 -33.36 23.81 -11.42
C ARG A 228 -32.37 23.15 -10.47
N LEU A 229 -31.35 22.48 -11.00
CA LEU A 229 -30.34 21.82 -10.19
C LEU A 229 -29.39 22.83 -9.52
N SER A 230 -29.04 23.92 -10.19
CA SER A 230 -28.15 24.97 -9.65
C SER A 230 -28.77 25.73 -8.47
N GLN A 231 -30.09 25.73 -8.31
CA GLN A 231 -30.77 26.30 -7.13
C GLN A 231 -30.38 25.62 -5.81
N ARG A 232 -29.74 24.44 -5.86
CA ARG A 232 -29.26 23.69 -4.69
C ARG A 232 -27.84 24.05 -4.26
N LEU A 233 -27.11 24.83 -5.06
CA LEU A 233 -25.73 25.22 -4.80
C LEU A 233 -25.53 26.32 -3.72
N PRO A 234 -26.44 27.30 -3.54
CA PRO A 234 -26.28 28.33 -2.51
C PRO A 234 -26.11 27.73 -1.11
N GLY A 235 -25.25 28.36 -0.29
CA GLY A 235 -25.01 27.92 1.10
C GLY A 235 -23.99 26.78 1.27
N LEU A 236 -23.38 26.30 0.18
CA LEU A 236 -22.32 25.29 0.20
C LEU A 236 -20.88 25.86 0.29
N GLY A 237 -20.74 27.19 0.43
CA GLY A 237 -19.44 27.85 0.69
C GLY A 237 -18.56 28.05 -0.54
N ALA A 238 -19.15 28.23 -1.72
CA ALA A 238 -18.44 28.40 -2.99
C ALA A 238 -19.10 29.49 -3.86
N ASP A 239 -19.36 30.66 -3.28
CA ASP A 239 -20.17 31.72 -3.90
C ASP A 239 -19.52 32.30 -5.17
N GLY A 240 -18.19 32.34 -5.24
CA GLY A 240 -17.46 32.75 -6.45
C GLY A 240 -17.65 31.76 -7.62
N GLU A 241 -17.52 30.46 -7.36
CA GLU A 241 -17.72 29.41 -8.37
C GLU A 241 -19.19 29.30 -8.79
N LEU A 242 -20.13 29.63 -7.89
CA LEU A 242 -21.55 29.69 -8.21
C LEU A 242 -21.85 30.78 -9.24
N ALA A 243 -21.25 31.96 -9.11
CA ALA A 243 -21.41 33.05 -10.08
C ALA A 243 -20.89 32.65 -11.47
N GLU A 244 -19.79 31.92 -11.54
CA GLU A 244 -19.25 31.38 -12.80
C GLU A 244 -20.23 30.41 -13.47
N ILE A 245 -20.79 29.46 -12.70
CA ILE A 245 -21.77 28.49 -13.20
C ILE A 245 -23.02 29.21 -13.72
N MET A 246 -23.54 30.18 -12.96
CA MET A 246 -24.72 30.96 -13.36
C MET A 246 -24.45 31.78 -14.62
N GLY A 247 -23.26 32.38 -14.74
CA GLY A 247 -22.84 33.10 -15.94
C GLY A 247 -22.83 32.22 -17.18
N VAL A 248 -22.36 30.98 -17.08
CA VAL A 248 -22.30 30.05 -18.21
C VAL A 248 -23.66 29.46 -18.58
N ILE A 249 -24.55 29.21 -17.61
CA ILE A 249 -25.95 28.84 -17.89
C ILE A 249 -26.61 29.88 -18.80
N MET A 250 -26.28 31.17 -18.60
CA MET A 250 -26.89 32.29 -19.31
C MET A 250 -26.19 32.64 -20.63
N LEU A 251 -24.85 32.56 -20.70
CA LEU A 251 -24.08 33.21 -21.78
C LEU A 251 -23.62 32.28 -22.91
N ASN A 252 -23.19 31.02 -22.67
CA ASN A 252 -22.97 30.03 -23.75
C ASN A 252 -22.54 28.63 -23.24
N PRO A 253 -23.11 27.51 -23.74
CA PRO A 253 -22.69 26.14 -23.37
C PRO A 253 -21.32 25.71 -23.90
N ASP A 254 -20.87 26.28 -25.02
CA ASP A 254 -19.65 25.88 -25.75
C ASP A 254 -18.38 26.63 -25.28
N ASP A 255 -18.43 27.28 -24.12
CA ASP A 255 -17.26 27.95 -23.55
C ASP A 255 -16.21 26.91 -23.12
N ASP A 256 -15.01 26.98 -23.72
CA ASP A 256 -13.87 26.09 -23.47
C ASP A 256 -13.47 26.05 -21.97
N LYS A 257 -13.91 27.05 -21.17
CA LYS A 257 -13.65 27.14 -19.73
C LYS A 257 -14.04 25.91 -18.91
N PHE A 258 -14.99 25.09 -19.36
CA PHE A 258 -15.40 23.86 -18.66
C PHE A 258 -15.10 22.58 -19.43
N LYS A 259 -14.18 22.62 -20.39
CA LYS A 259 -13.72 21.43 -21.11
C LYS A 259 -13.14 20.40 -20.15
N ASP A 260 -12.36 20.85 -19.18
CA ASP A 260 -11.65 19.99 -18.24
C ASP A 260 -12.50 19.54 -17.04
N CYS A 261 -13.61 20.23 -16.76
CA CYS A 261 -14.49 19.92 -15.64
C CYS A 261 -15.23 18.58 -15.78
N LEU A 262 -15.35 18.05 -17.00
CA LEU A 262 -15.94 16.73 -17.28
C LEU A 262 -14.88 15.68 -17.64
N SER A 263 -13.59 15.99 -17.47
CA SER A 263 -12.51 15.04 -17.76
C SER A 263 -12.64 13.79 -16.87
N PRO A 264 -12.21 12.61 -17.36
CA PRO A 264 -12.21 11.39 -16.56
C PRO A 264 -11.52 11.55 -15.19
N VAL A 265 -10.43 12.33 -15.16
CA VAL A 265 -9.65 12.62 -13.94
C VAL A 265 -10.49 13.30 -12.85
N VAL A 266 -11.41 14.20 -13.22
CA VAL A 266 -12.31 14.86 -12.26
C VAL A 266 -13.28 13.83 -11.66
N TRP A 267 -13.85 12.96 -12.48
CA TRP A 267 -14.75 11.91 -12.02
C TRP A 267 -14.04 10.91 -11.10
N ASP A 268 -12.82 10.48 -11.44
CA ASP A 268 -12.03 9.56 -10.62
C ASP A 268 -11.66 10.19 -9.27
N ARG A 269 -11.40 11.51 -9.25
CA ARG A 269 -11.18 12.26 -8.00
C ARG A 269 -12.46 12.31 -7.16
N LEU A 270 -13.61 12.59 -7.78
CA LEU A 270 -14.90 12.65 -7.09
C LEU A 270 -15.32 11.28 -6.55
N GLU A 271 -15.10 10.21 -7.31
CA GLU A 271 -15.36 8.84 -6.87
C GLU A 271 -14.54 8.51 -5.63
N ARG A 272 -13.24 8.81 -5.64
CA ARG A 272 -12.36 8.62 -4.48
C ARG A 272 -12.84 9.40 -3.26
N ARG A 273 -13.16 10.69 -3.40
CA ARG A 273 -13.68 11.51 -2.30
C ARG A 273 -15.02 11.00 -1.76
N LEU A 274 -15.90 10.57 -2.65
CA LEU A 274 -17.20 9.98 -2.29
C LEU A 274 -16.99 8.70 -1.47
N SER A 275 -16.10 7.80 -1.91
CA SER A 275 -15.72 6.60 -1.18
C SER A 275 -15.10 6.94 0.20
N GLU A 276 -14.20 7.92 0.28
CA GLU A 276 -13.57 8.33 1.55
C GLU A 276 -14.60 8.77 2.60
N VAL A 277 -15.61 9.55 2.19
CA VAL A 277 -16.68 10.04 3.06
C VAL A 277 -17.60 8.89 3.48
N ILE A 278 -18.08 8.10 2.52
CA ILE A 278 -19.03 6.99 2.77
C ILE A 278 -18.43 5.97 3.72
N PHE A 279 -17.18 5.57 3.48
CA PHE A 279 -16.52 4.53 4.26
C PHE A 279 -15.79 5.08 5.50
N LYS A 280 -15.84 6.41 5.71
CA LYS A 280 -15.11 7.13 6.76
C LYS A 280 -13.64 6.73 6.81
N SER A 281 -13.08 6.36 5.67
CA SER A 281 -11.79 5.72 5.56
C SER A 281 -10.91 6.53 4.63
N ARG A 282 -9.97 7.28 5.20
CA ARG A 282 -8.86 7.78 4.40
C ARG A 282 -8.06 6.57 3.91
N VAL A 283 -7.88 6.47 2.60
CA VAL A 283 -7.14 5.38 1.97
C VAL A 283 -5.64 5.67 2.12
N ASN A 284 -5.11 5.41 3.33
CA ASN A 284 -3.73 5.73 3.67
C ASN A 284 -2.75 4.62 3.25
N LEU A 285 -3.23 3.40 3.01
CA LEU A 285 -2.39 2.23 2.75
C LEU A 285 -1.43 2.42 1.56
N PRO A 286 -1.86 2.91 0.38
CA PRO A 286 -0.94 3.14 -0.75
C PRO A 286 0.14 4.18 -0.43
N GLY A 287 -0.23 5.24 0.30
CA GLY A 287 0.72 6.25 0.77
C GLY A 287 1.75 5.65 1.72
N ILE A 288 1.31 4.85 2.70
CA ILE A 288 2.18 4.15 3.66
C ILE A 288 3.16 3.23 2.92
N ILE A 289 2.67 2.39 2.01
CA ILE A 289 3.52 1.47 1.22
C ILE A 289 4.52 2.27 0.38
N SER A 290 4.06 3.30 -0.33
CA SER A 290 4.93 4.13 -1.17
C SER A 290 6.04 4.83 -0.37
N MET A 291 5.71 5.33 0.82
CA MET A 291 6.69 5.91 1.74
C MET A 291 7.69 4.85 2.19
N GLY A 292 7.22 3.66 2.61
CA GLY A 292 8.06 2.55 3.01
C GLY A 292 9.05 2.12 1.91
N VAL A 293 8.57 1.97 0.67
CA VAL A 293 9.39 1.60 -0.49
C VAL A 293 10.52 2.61 -0.75
N ARG A 294 10.26 3.91 -0.54
CA ARG A 294 11.29 4.96 -0.68
C ARG A 294 12.27 5.01 0.49
N ALA A 295 11.75 4.81 1.70
CA ALA A 295 12.48 4.90 2.95
C ALA A 295 13.45 3.71 3.15
N LEU A 296 12.96 2.50 2.89
CA LEU A 296 13.60 1.26 3.29
C LEU A 296 15.03 1.11 2.75
N PRO A 297 15.32 1.33 1.45
CA PRO A 297 16.68 1.21 0.92
C PRO A 297 17.68 2.15 1.58
N GLN A 298 17.24 3.37 1.92
CA GLN A 298 18.09 4.36 2.56
C GLN A 298 18.41 3.96 4.01
N LEU A 299 17.41 3.49 4.76
CA LEU A 299 17.59 3.01 6.13
C LEU A 299 18.51 1.78 6.20
N LEU A 300 18.39 0.88 5.23
CA LEU A 300 19.28 -0.28 5.11
C LEU A 300 20.73 0.11 4.87
N HIS A 301 20.96 1.08 3.97
CA HIS A 301 22.29 1.59 3.71
C HIS A 301 22.92 2.25 4.95
N VAL A 302 22.13 3.05 5.68
CA VAL A 302 22.55 3.67 6.95
C VAL A 302 22.87 2.60 8.00
N LYS A 303 22.04 1.57 8.14
CA LYS A 303 22.27 0.45 9.06
C LYS A 303 23.64 -0.21 8.81
N VAL A 304 24.00 -0.45 7.56
CA VAL A 304 25.33 -1.01 7.21
C VAL A 304 26.46 -0.09 7.66
N ILE A 305 26.37 1.21 7.36
CA ILE A 305 27.38 2.21 7.74
C ILE A 305 27.54 2.28 9.26
N MET A 306 26.43 2.32 9.99
CA MET A 306 26.46 2.47 11.45
C MET A 306 26.96 1.21 12.16
N SER A 307 26.62 0.02 11.63
CA SER A 307 27.21 -1.24 12.09
C SER A 307 28.73 -1.29 11.88
N MET A 308 29.24 -0.78 10.74
CA MET A 308 30.69 -0.68 10.50
C MET A 308 31.39 0.26 11.49
N ARG A 309 30.70 1.32 11.93
CA ARG A 309 31.23 2.31 12.90
C ARG A 309 31.04 1.90 14.36
N GLN A 310 30.41 0.75 14.63
CA GLN A 310 29.98 0.34 15.98
C GLN A 310 29.10 1.39 16.69
N GLU A 311 28.40 2.22 15.90
CA GLU A 311 27.48 3.24 16.42
C GLU A 311 26.06 2.68 16.42
N GLN A 312 25.27 3.06 17.43
CA GLN A 312 23.85 2.72 17.45
C GLN A 312 23.11 3.54 16.39
N ILE A 313 22.23 2.88 15.63
CA ILE A 313 21.45 3.51 14.56
C ILE A 313 20.50 4.59 15.10
N PHE A 314 20.09 4.47 16.36
CA PHE A 314 19.11 5.33 17.01
C PHE A 314 19.62 5.80 18.37
N SER A 315 19.62 7.11 18.61
CA SER A 315 19.82 7.71 19.94
C SER A 315 18.49 8.22 20.54
N SER A 316 17.55 8.65 19.70
CA SER A 316 16.19 9.11 20.02
C SER A 316 15.12 8.24 19.33
N ASP A 317 13.84 8.65 19.39
CA ASP A 317 12.72 8.04 18.64
C ASP A 317 12.64 8.55 17.18
N GLU A 318 13.68 9.23 16.70
CA GLU A 318 13.73 9.83 15.36
C GLU A 318 14.52 8.97 14.37
N LEU A 319 14.27 9.15 13.08
CA LEU A 319 15.04 8.47 12.03
C LEU A 319 16.45 9.08 11.93
N PRO A 320 17.50 8.29 11.66
CA PRO A 320 18.88 8.78 11.53
C PRO A 320 19.09 9.67 10.31
N ILE A 321 18.15 9.63 9.36
CA ILE A 321 18.13 10.41 8.13
C ILE A 321 16.76 11.01 7.91
N GLU A 322 16.73 12.21 7.31
CA GLU A 322 15.46 12.81 6.87
C GLU A 322 14.99 12.12 5.58
N ILE A 323 13.79 11.54 5.66
CA ILE A 323 13.16 10.91 4.50
C ILE A 323 12.18 11.92 3.91
N PRO A 324 12.29 12.28 2.62
CA PRO A 324 11.44 13.29 1.99
C PRO A 324 10.00 12.77 1.84
N ILE A 325 9.21 12.92 2.90
CA ILE A 325 7.78 12.60 2.93
C ILE A 325 7.01 13.87 2.56
N LYS A 326 6.26 13.81 1.45
CA LYS A 326 5.45 14.94 0.95
C LYS A 326 4.24 15.24 1.83
N GLU A 327 3.63 14.21 2.40
CA GLU A 327 2.46 14.33 3.28
C GLU A 327 2.87 14.01 4.71
N ARG A 328 3.37 15.03 5.42
CA ARG A 328 3.69 14.90 6.85
C ARG A 328 2.38 14.83 7.63
N MET A 329 1.95 13.62 7.99
CA MET A 329 0.93 13.44 9.02
C MET A 329 1.58 13.79 10.37
N HIS A 330 1.32 15.00 10.86
CA HIS A 330 1.76 15.40 12.20
C HIS A 330 0.84 14.76 13.24
N SER A 331 1.16 13.55 13.67
CA SER A 331 0.51 12.91 14.83
C SER A 331 1.04 13.45 16.17
N THR A 332 1.80 14.54 16.15
CA THR A 332 2.48 15.10 17.32
C THR A 332 1.86 16.42 17.71
N PHE A 333 1.18 16.43 18.85
CA PHE A 333 0.69 17.66 19.46
C PHE A 333 1.80 18.29 20.30
N THR A 334 2.09 19.56 20.09
CA THR A 334 2.95 20.33 20.99
C THR A 334 2.06 21.18 21.88
N CYS A 335 2.19 21.02 23.20
CA CYS A 335 1.47 21.82 24.16
C CYS A 335 1.90 23.28 24.02
N PRO A 336 0.99 24.18 23.67
CA PRO A 336 1.35 25.59 23.48
C PRO A 336 1.61 26.34 24.81
N ILE A 337 1.19 25.78 25.96
CA ILE A 337 1.43 26.35 27.29
C ILE A 337 2.81 25.96 27.83
N LEU A 338 3.10 24.66 27.86
CA LEU A 338 4.36 24.13 28.37
C LEU A 338 5.46 24.07 27.30
N ARG A 339 5.12 24.33 26.03
CA ARG A 339 6.00 24.24 24.86
C ARG A 339 6.71 22.88 24.77
N CYS A 340 6.02 21.82 25.19
CA CYS A 340 6.51 20.46 25.18
C CYS A 340 5.67 19.58 24.25
N GLN A 341 6.30 18.63 23.58
CA GLN A 341 5.59 17.64 22.77
C GLN A 341 4.84 16.67 23.69
N ALA A 342 3.58 16.38 23.36
CA ALA A 342 2.79 15.41 24.09
C ALA A 342 3.36 14.01 23.93
N THR A 343 3.27 13.24 25.01
CA THR A 343 3.74 11.85 25.10
C THR A 343 2.62 10.97 25.65
N GLU A 344 2.82 9.66 25.71
CA GLU A 344 1.83 8.76 26.34
C GLU A 344 1.57 9.11 27.82
N LYS A 345 2.60 9.59 28.52
CA LYS A 345 2.53 10.04 29.92
C LYS A 345 1.96 11.46 30.06
N ASN A 346 2.17 12.32 29.06
CA ASN A 346 1.66 13.70 29.03
C ASN A 346 0.79 13.93 27.77
N PRO A 347 -0.37 13.26 27.65
CA PRO A 347 -1.17 13.28 26.44
C PRO A 347 -1.96 14.59 26.29
N PRO A 348 -2.40 14.92 25.07
CA PRO A 348 -3.24 16.08 24.81
C PRO A 348 -4.65 15.86 25.40
N HIS A 349 -5.20 16.92 25.99
CA HIS A 349 -6.54 16.99 26.58
C HIS A 349 -7.29 18.19 26.03
N ARG A 350 -8.51 17.95 25.57
CA ARG A 350 -9.47 18.96 25.11
C ARG A 350 -10.26 19.48 26.30
N LEU A 351 -10.28 20.79 26.49
CA LEU A 351 -11.10 21.49 27.47
C LEU A 351 -12.56 21.58 27.01
N SER A 352 -13.48 22.00 27.89
CA SER A 352 -14.90 22.17 27.53
C SER A 352 -15.14 23.22 26.44
N CYS A 353 -14.22 24.18 26.28
CA CYS A 353 -14.24 25.15 25.18
C CYS A 353 -13.70 24.62 23.84
N GLY A 354 -13.19 23.38 23.78
CA GLY A 354 -12.65 22.78 22.57
C GLY A 354 -11.15 22.99 22.34
N HIS A 355 -10.49 23.89 23.08
CA HIS A 355 -9.03 24.04 23.01
C HIS A 355 -8.30 22.85 23.63
N VAL A 356 -7.13 22.52 23.08
CA VAL A 356 -6.32 21.37 23.50
C VAL A 356 -5.04 21.85 24.21
N ILE A 357 -4.74 21.27 25.38
CA ILE A 357 -3.51 21.47 26.16
C ILE A 357 -2.96 20.11 26.62
N SER A 358 -1.73 20.02 27.13
CA SER A 358 -1.24 18.74 27.66
C SER A 358 -1.84 18.43 29.04
N LEU A 359 -1.82 17.16 29.44
CA LEU A 359 -2.28 16.71 30.76
C LEU A 359 -1.57 17.47 31.89
N GLU A 360 -0.26 17.63 31.80
CA GLU A 360 0.51 18.36 32.82
C GLU A 360 0.12 19.84 32.89
N ALA A 361 -0.15 20.48 31.75
CA ALA A 361 -0.63 21.86 31.72
C ALA A 361 -2.02 21.97 32.38
N LEU A 362 -2.90 21.01 32.08
CA LEU A 362 -4.22 20.90 32.68
C LEU A 362 -4.13 20.73 34.20
N GLU A 363 -3.23 19.87 34.68
CA GLU A 363 -3.02 19.63 36.11
C GLU A 363 -2.47 20.85 36.84
N ARG A 364 -1.51 21.57 36.24
CA ARG A 364 -1.00 22.83 36.81
C ARG A 364 -2.07 23.92 36.87
N LEU A 365 -2.91 24.03 35.85
CA LEU A 365 -4.03 24.99 35.84
C LEU A 365 -5.09 24.61 36.89
N ALA A 366 -5.41 23.33 37.00
CA ALA A 366 -6.39 22.83 37.97
C ALA A 366 -5.88 22.92 39.43
N ALA A 367 -4.58 22.70 39.66
CA ALA A 367 -3.98 22.83 40.99
C ALA A 367 -3.98 24.28 41.49
N ASN A 368 -3.85 25.25 40.59
CA ASN A 368 -3.88 26.67 40.91
C ASN A 368 -5.29 27.29 40.87
N ALA A 369 -6.32 26.48 40.61
CA ALA A 369 -7.71 26.91 40.48
C ALA A 369 -8.36 27.13 41.85
N ARG A 370 -9.00 28.29 42.05
CA ARG A 370 -9.95 28.47 43.16
C ARG A 370 -11.28 27.85 42.75
N GLN A 371 -11.88 27.01 43.61
CA GLN A 371 -13.16 26.32 43.36
C GLN A 371 -13.15 25.28 42.22
N TYR A 372 -12.03 24.61 41.96
CA TYR A 372 -11.91 23.51 40.97
C TYR A 372 -12.20 23.90 39.51
N ARG A 373 -12.29 25.20 39.19
CA ARG A 373 -12.46 25.72 37.82
C ARG A 373 -11.32 26.67 37.45
N PHE A 374 -10.81 26.55 36.24
CA PHE A 374 -9.74 27.39 35.70
C PHE A 374 -10.14 28.00 34.35
N LYS A 375 -9.57 29.16 34.03
CA LYS A 375 -9.76 29.79 32.73
C LYS A 375 -8.88 29.13 31.67
N CYS A 376 -9.46 28.92 30.48
CA CYS A 376 -8.69 28.50 29.33
C CYS A 376 -7.64 29.59 28.97
N PRO A 377 -6.38 29.24 28.69
CA PRO A 377 -5.38 30.24 28.27
C PRO A 377 -5.68 30.89 26.91
N TYR A 378 -6.51 30.25 26.07
CA TYR A 378 -6.84 30.72 24.72
C TYR A 378 -8.13 31.53 24.64
N CYS A 379 -9.01 31.41 25.64
CA CYS A 379 -10.34 31.99 25.58
C CYS A 379 -10.92 32.24 26.98
N PRO A 380 -11.92 33.10 27.14
CA PRO A 380 -12.43 33.46 28.47
C PRO A 380 -13.25 32.35 29.15
N ILE A 381 -13.48 31.22 28.49
CA ILE A 381 -14.32 30.12 28.99
C ILE A 381 -13.58 29.39 30.13
N GLU A 382 -14.30 29.17 31.23
CA GLU A 382 -13.83 28.40 32.38
C GLU A 382 -14.15 26.91 32.20
N SER A 383 -13.17 26.07 32.49
CA SER A 383 -13.27 24.62 32.42
C SER A 383 -12.90 23.99 33.77
N ALA A 384 -13.43 22.79 34.03
CA ALA A 384 -13.00 21.94 35.14
C ALA A 384 -12.13 20.78 34.64
N LYS A 385 -11.28 20.21 35.52
CA LYS A 385 -10.44 19.05 35.16
C LYS A 385 -11.28 17.84 34.74
N SER A 386 -12.44 17.64 35.38
CA SER A 386 -13.38 16.55 35.07
C SER A 386 -14.06 16.70 33.70
N GLU A 387 -14.15 17.91 33.16
CA GLU A 387 -14.73 18.17 31.83
C GLU A 387 -13.72 17.95 30.70
N ALA A 388 -12.43 17.80 31.03
CA ALA A 388 -11.38 17.63 30.05
C ALA A 388 -11.32 16.18 29.55
N ALA A 389 -11.26 16.01 28.24
CA ALA A 389 -11.21 14.69 27.60
C ALA A 389 -9.88 14.51 26.87
N ARG A 390 -9.24 13.34 27.05
CA ARG A 390 -8.04 12.98 26.29
C ARG A 390 -8.35 12.94 24.79
N VAL A 391 -7.49 13.58 24.00
CA VAL A 391 -7.53 13.53 22.53
C VAL A 391 -6.57 12.44 22.05
N TYR A 392 -7.00 11.71 21.03
CA TYR A 392 -6.14 10.79 20.28
C TYR A 392 -5.99 11.36 18.87
N PHE A 393 -4.75 11.47 18.41
CA PHE A 393 -4.38 11.97 17.08
C PHE A 393 -3.98 10.82 16.16
#